data_AF-A0A4R2ZSV6-F1
#
_entry.id   AF-A0A4R2ZSV6-F1
#
_cell.length_a   1.000
_cell.length_b   1.000
_cell.length_c   1.000
_cell.angle_alpha   90.00
_cell.angle_beta   90.00
_cell.angle_gamma   90.00
#
_symmetry.space_group_name_H-M   'P 1'
#
loop_
_entity.id
_entity.type
_entity.pdbx_description
1 polymer ?
#
loop_
_entity_poly.entity_id
_entity_poly.type
_entity_poly.pdbx_seq_one_letter_code
_entity_poly.pdbx_strand_id
1 'polypeptide(L)'
;MKDFFKNKITIFFTLSALSILIGILIAIILATGVSAPDKLAAMYIFFGLIPVLLIIVIDRICVWKFGTRKVNKIQLYILICFIGLFVINWIRLRLQV
;
A
#
# COMPACT_ATOMS: atom_id res chain seq x y z
N MET A 1 0.79 -21.14 -18.50
CA MET A 1 0.75 -19.68 -18.23
C MET A 1 0.08 -19.29 -16.91
N LYS A 2 -0.98 -19.99 -16.46
CA LYS A 2 -1.66 -19.72 -15.17
C LYS A 2 -0.73 -19.80 -13.95
N ASP A 3 0.19 -20.76 -13.92
CA ASP A 3 1.07 -20.98 -12.76
C ASP A 3 2.22 -19.96 -12.65
N PHE A 4 2.56 -19.28 -13.74
CA PHE A 4 3.63 -18.29 -13.77
C PHE A 4 3.23 -16.99 -13.06
N PHE A 5 1.97 -16.56 -13.24
CA PHE A 5 1.40 -15.44 -12.51
C PHE A 5 1.16 -15.78 -11.03
N LYS A 6 0.65 -16.99 -10.75
CA LYS A 6 0.43 -17.48 -9.38
C LYS A 6 1.71 -17.49 -8.54
N ASN A 7 2.86 -17.74 -9.17
CA ASN A 7 4.17 -17.77 -8.50
C ASN A 7 4.92 -16.43 -8.49
N LYS A 8 4.36 -15.32 -9.01
CA LYS A 8 5.04 -14.00 -8.99
C LYS A 8 4.24 -12.88 -8.32
N ILE A 9 2.98 -13.13 -8.00
CA ILE A 9 2.10 -12.18 -7.32
C ILE A 9 2.31 -12.31 -5.81
N THR A 10 2.49 -11.17 -5.15
CA THR A 10 2.61 -11.06 -3.68
C THR A 10 1.56 -10.10 -3.16
N ILE A 11 1.19 -10.24 -1.89
CA ILE A 11 0.18 -9.38 -1.23
C ILE A 11 0.59 -7.91 -1.32
N PHE A 12 1.87 -7.59 -1.09
CA PHE A 12 2.34 -6.20 -1.17
C PHE A 12 2.29 -5.67 -2.59
N PHE A 13 2.64 -6.48 -3.59
CA PHE A 13 2.53 -6.04 -4.98
C PHE A 13 1.09 -5.73 -5.39
N THR A 14 0.13 -6.58 -5.01
CA THR A 14 -1.28 -6.32 -5.31
C THR A 14 -1.81 -5.09 -4.57
N LEU A 15 -1.47 -4.94 -3.28
CA LEU A 15 -1.92 -3.80 -2.48
C LEU A 15 -1.31 -2.49 -2.99
N SER A 16 -0.01 -2.48 -3.31
CA SER A 16 0.66 -1.31 -3.84
C SER A 16 0.16 -0.93 -5.24
N ALA A 17 -0.07 -1.90 -6.13
CA ALA A 17 -0.64 -1.62 -7.44
C ALA A 17 -2.06 -1.04 -7.33
N LEU A 18 -2.89 -1.61 -6.45
CA LEU A 18 -4.24 -1.13 -6.20
C LEU A 18 -4.24 0.26 -5.54
N SER A 19 -3.30 0.51 -4.62
CA SER A 19 -3.08 1.82 -4.01
C SER A 19 -2.66 2.89 -5.02
N ILE A 20 -1.79 2.56 -5.97
CA ILE A 20 -1.40 3.49 -7.04
C ILE A 20 -2.61 3.84 -7.92
N LEU A 21 -3.39 2.84 -8.31
CA LEU A 21 -4.54 3.03 -9.19
C LEU A 21 -5.60 3.92 -8.53
N ILE A 22 -5.94 3.63 -7.28
CA ILE A 22 -6.89 4.45 -6.49
C ILE A 22 -6.30 5.83 -6.21
N GLY A 23 -5.04 5.91 -5.79
CA GLY A 23 -4.37 7.17 -5.45
C GLY A 23 -4.32 8.14 -6.62
N ILE A 24 -3.99 7.66 -7.82
CA ILE A 24 -4.00 8.49 -9.04
C ILE A 24 -5.42 8.98 -9.35
N LEU A 25 -6.43 8.10 -9.26
CA LEU A 25 -7.81 8.46 -9.56
C LEU A 25 -8.32 9.55 -8.60
N ILE A 26 -8.07 9.40 -7.30
CA ILE A 26 -8.44 10.40 -6.29
C ILE A 26 -7.65 11.70 -6.49
N ALA A 27 -6.35 11.61 -6.80
CA ALA A 27 -5.52 12.79 -7.03
C ALA A 27 -5.99 13.61 -8.23
N ILE A 28 -6.43 12.97 -9.31
CA ILE A 28 -6.99 13.66 -10.48
C ILE A 28 -8.26 14.42 -10.09
N ILE A 29 -9.19 13.76 -9.37
CA ILE A 29 -10.44 14.40 -8.92
C ILE A 29 -10.14 15.63 -8.05
N LEU A 30 -9.23 15.49 -7.07
CA LEU A 30 -8.83 16.57 -6.18
C LEU A 30 -8.07 17.69 -6.89
N ALA A 31 -7.23 17.37 -7.87
CA ALA A 31 -6.50 18.37 -8.65
C ALA A 31 -7.43 19.25 -9.50
N THR A 32 -8.56 18.70 -9.95
CA THR A 32 -9.64 19.45 -10.62
C THR A 32 -10.57 20.19 -9.66
N GLY A 33 -10.36 20.04 -8.34
CA GLY A 33 -11.12 20.73 -7.31
C GLY A 33 -10.93 22.25 -7.34
N VAL A 34 -11.98 22.97 -6.91
CA VAL A 34 -12.02 24.45 -6.92
C VAL A 34 -11.25 25.03 -5.74
N SER A 35 -11.09 24.27 -4.66
CA SER A 35 -10.50 24.78 -3.41
C SER A 35 -8.98 24.59 -3.36
N ALA A 36 -8.29 25.53 -2.69
CA ALA A 36 -6.87 25.40 -2.37
C ALA A 36 -6.52 24.12 -1.57
N PRO A 37 -7.31 23.69 -0.56
CA PRO A 37 -7.01 22.43 0.15
C PRO A 37 -7.15 21.19 -0.73
N ASP A 38 -8.05 21.16 -1.72
CA ASP A 38 -8.17 20.00 -2.64
C ASP A 38 -6.87 19.82 -3.45
N LYS A 39 -6.34 20.92 -3.99
CA LYS A 39 -5.09 20.91 -4.77
C LYS A 39 -3.89 20.50 -3.92
N LEU A 40 -3.84 20.96 -2.66
CA LEU A 40 -2.80 20.56 -1.71
C LEU A 40 -2.90 19.06 -1.38
N ALA A 41 -4.12 18.55 -1.14
CA ALA A 41 -4.37 17.13 -0.88
C ALA A 41 -3.95 16.25 -2.07
N ALA A 42 -4.24 16.66 -3.31
CA ALA A 42 -3.75 15.98 -4.50
C ALA A 42 -2.22 15.88 -4.51
N MET A 43 -1.53 16.99 -4.19
CA MET A 43 -0.07 17.04 -4.14
C MET A 43 0.50 16.09 -3.07
N TYR A 44 -0.11 16.01 -1.89
CA TYR A 44 0.27 15.04 -0.87
C TYR A 44 0.05 13.59 -1.29
N ILE A 45 -1.04 13.29 -2.01
CA ILE A 45 -1.28 11.95 -2.54
C ILE A 45 -0.19 11.58 -3.55
N PHE A 46 0.19 12.50 -4.45
CA PHE A 46 1.31 12.27 -5.37
C PHE A 46 2.63 12.00 -4.64
N PHE A 47 2.95 12.78 -3.61
CA PHE A 47 4.12 12.52 -2.77
C PHE A 47 4.03 11.17 -2.04
N GLY A 48 2.84 10.78 -1.60
CA GLY A 48 2.55 9.50 -0.97
C GLY A 48 2.71 8.29 -1.89
N LEU A 49 2.65 8.47 -3.22
CA LEU A 49 2.92 7.39 -4.18
C LEU A 49 4.40 7.02 -4.25
N ILE A 50 5.31 7.94 -3.93
CA ILE A 50 6.77 7.69 -3.93
C ILE A 50 7.15 6.53 -2.98
N PRO A 51 6.78 6.53 -1.69
CA PRO A 51 7.06 5.40 -0.80
C PRO A 51 6.35 4.12 -1.24
N VAL A 52 5.16 4.20 -1.86
CA VAL A 52 4.48 3.01 -2.41
C VAL A 52 5.29 2.37 -3.54
N LEU A 53 5.89 3.18 -4.42
CA LEU A 53 6.80 2.69 -5.47
C LEU A 53 8.05 2.03 -4.87
N LEU A 54 8.63 2.60 -3.81
CA LEU A 54 9.75 1.99 -3.10
C LEU A 54 9.39 0.60 -2.52
N ILE A 55 8.19 0.47 -1.94
CA ILE A 55 7.69 -0.82 -1.43
C ILE A 55 7.63 -1.86 -2.55
N ILE A 56 7.17 -1.47 -3.76
CA ILE A 56 7.14 -2.37 -4.92
C ILE A 56 8.55 -2.82 -5.29
N VAL A 57 9.50 -1.89 -5.39
CA VAL A 57 10.89 -2.23 -5.76
C VAL A 57 11.50 -3.21 -4.74
N ILE A 58 11.33 -2.94 -3.45
CA ILE A 58 11.83 -3.79 -2.37
C ILE A 58 11.16 -5.18 -2.41
N ASP A 59 9.84 -5.23 -2.61
CA ASP A 59 9.11 -6.49 -2.77
C ASP A 59 9.68 -7.33 -3.93
N ARG A 60 9.91 -6.73 -5.10
CA ARG A 60 10.47 -7.44 -6.26
C ARG A 60 11.87 -7.98 -5.97
N ILE A 61 12.72 -7.20 -5.31
CA ILE A 61 14.07 -7.64 -4.87
C ILE A 61 13.97 -8.83 -3.91
N CYS A 62 13.07 -8.75 -2.92
CA CYS A 62 12.85 -9.83 -1.95
C CYS A 62 12.33 -11.10 -2.63
N VAL A 63 11.39 -10.97 -3.58
CA VAL A 63 10.85 -12.11 -4.35
C VAL A 63 11.93 -12.77 -5.19
N TRP A 64 12.80 -11.98 -5.83
CA TRP A 64 13.94 -12.51 -6.60
C TRP A 64 14.93 -13.26 -5.71
N LYS A 65 15.21 -12.77 -4.50
CA LYS A 65 16.21 -13.36 -3.60
C LYS A 65 15.70 -14.58 -2.81
N PHE A 66 14.44 -14.54 -2.34
CA PHE A 66 13.93 -15.53 -1.38
C PHE A 66 12.77 -16.39 -1.92
N GLY A 67 12.26 -16.07 -3.11
CA GLY A 67 11.10 -16.71 -3.71
C GLY A 67 9.77 -16.20 -3.14
N THR A 68 8.74 -16.22 -3.97
CA THR A 68 7.40 -15.69 -3.66
C THR A 68 6.75 -16.33 -2.44
N ARG A 69 6.85 -17.66 -2.27
CA ARG A 69 6.14 -18.35 -1.18
C ARG A 69 6.62 -17.90 0.21
N LYS A 70 7.93 -17.72 0.39
CA LYS A 70 8.50 -17.26 1.66
C LYS A 70 8.19 -15.79 1.92
N VAL A 71 8.37 -14.95 0.90
CA VAL A 71 8.10 -13.50 0.98
C VAL A 71 6.62 -13.24 1.28
N ASN A 72 5.70 -13.92 0.59
CA ASN A 72 4.26 -13.75 0.81
C ASN A 72 3.83 -14.15 2.23
N LYS A 73 4.47 -15.17 2.82
CA LYS A 73 4.22 -15.57 4.21
C LYS A 73 4.65 -14.47 5.19
N ILE A 74 5.83 -13.88 4.98
CA ILE A 74 6.34 -12.78 5.81
C ILE A 74 5.46 -11.54 5.67
N GLN A 75 5.07 -11.19 4.44
CA GLN A 75 4.15 -10.07 4.17
C GLN A 75 2.81 -10.23 4.86
N LEU A 76 2.28 -11.45 4.91
CA LEU A 76 1.05 -11.74 5.64
C LEU A 76 1.21 -11.50 7.14
N TYR A 77 2.33 -11.90 7.76
CA TYR A 77 2.61 -11.59 9.16
C TYR A 77 2.74 -10.08 9.41
N ILE A 78 3.44 -9.36 8.53
CA ILE A 78 3.54 -7.89 8.61
C ILE A 78 2.15 -7.26 8.56
N LEU A 79 1.31 -7.69 7.61
CA LEU A 79 -0.05 -7.18 7.45
C LEU A 79 -0.91 -7.43 8.70
N ILE A 80 -0.89 -8.64 9.26
CA ILE A 80 -1.60 -8.96 10.50
C ILE A 80 -1.10 -8.10 11.66
N CYS A 81 0.21 -7.87 11.76
CA CYS A 81 0.80 -7.05 12.80
C CYS A 81 0.32 -5.59 12.69
N PHE A 82 0.30 -5.02 11.49
CA PHE A 82 -0.25 -3.69 11.24
C PHE A 82 -1.73 -3.57 11.57
N ILE A 83 -2.55 -4.55 11.18
CA ILE A 83 -3.97 -4.59 11.51
C ILE A 83 -4.16 -4.66 13.04
N GLY A 84 -3.39 -5.51 13.71
CA GLY A 84 -3.42 -5.63 15.18
C GLY A 84 -3.06 -4.31 15.88
N LEU A 85 -1.98 -3.65 15.45
CA LEU A 85 -1.58 -2.33 15.98
C LEU A 85 -2.66 -1.27 15.72
N PHE A 86 -3.29 -1.29 14.55
CA PHE A 86 -4.37 -0.37 14.22
C PHE A 86 -5.57 -0.56 15.16
N VAL A 87 -5.98 -1.79 15.41
CA VAL A 87 -7.07 -2.13 16.33
C VAL A 87 -6.73 -1.71 17.76
N ILE A 88 -5.52 -2.01 18.25
CA ILE A 88 -5.08 -1.60 19.60
C ILE A 88 -5.09 -0.08 19.72
N ASN A 89 -4.57 0.64 18.72
CA ASN A 89 -4.59 2.10 18.72
C ASN A 89 -6.02 2.66 18.68
N TRP A 90 -6.93 2.02 17.95
CA TRP A 90 -8.34 2.38 17.93
C TRP A 90 -9.00 2.23 19.30
N ILE A 91 -8.75 1.11 19.99
CA ILE A 91 -9.25 0.88 21.36
C ILE A 91 -8.67 1.94 22.30
N ARG A 92 -7.36 2.23 22.22
CA ARG A 92 -6.71 3.27 23.03
C ARG A 92 -7.39 4.62 22.85
N LEU A 93 -7.67 5.02 21.61
CA LEU A 93 -8.35 6.28 21.31
C LEU A 93 -9.75 6.34 21.90
N ARG A 94 -10.49 5.21 21.89
CA ARG A 94 -11.84 5.12 22.49
C ARG A 94 -11.85 5.17 24.02
N LEU A 95 -10.73 4.83 24.67
CA LEU A 95 -10.59 4.92 26.13
C LEU A 95 -10.15 6.32 26.60
N GLN A 96 -9.66 7.17 25.68
CA GLN A 96 -9.21 8.54 25.95
C GLN A 96 -10.28 9.61 25.67
N VAL A 97 -11.42 9.20 25.07
CA VAL A 97 -12.60 10.02 24.81
C VAL A 97 -13.66 9.68 25.84
#